data_AF-A0A963T466-F1
#
_entry.id   AF-A0A963T466-F1
#
_cell.length_a   1.000
_cell.length_b   1.000
_cell.length_c   1.000
_cell.angle_alpha   90.00
_cell.angle_beta   90.00
_cell.angle_gamma   90.00
#
_symmetry.space_group_name_H-M   'P 1'
#
loop_
_entity.id
_entity.type
_entity.pdbx_description
1 polymer ?
#
loop_
_entity_poly.entity_id
_entity_poly.type
_entity_poly.pdbx_seq_one_letter_code
_entity_poly.pdbx_strand_id
1 'polypeptide(L)'
;MTGPRTIEDAWRAGKSAGNNFDAIRLFAAALVIFSHSYEVSGGGRATEPFEIISGQISFGELAVLIFFALSGFLIAKSWAAHPQLSVFMRNRVLRIMPALLVSVALLVFIAGPLLTT
;
A
#
# COMPACT_ATOMS: atom_id res chain seq x y z
N MET A 1 20.43 -22.66 22.54
CA MET A 1 19.23 -21.82 22.78
C MET A 1 19.67 -20.49 23.37
N THR A 2 19.99 -19.50 22.55
CA THR A 2 20.36 -18.15 23.03
C THR A 2 19.58 -17.15 22.21
N GLY A 3 18.59 -16.51 22.84
CA GLY A 3 17.87 -15.38 22.24
C GLY A 3 18.80 -14.19 21.96
N PRO A 4 18.33 -13.20 21.19
CA PRO A 4 19.10 -12.00 20.87
C PRO A 4 19.57 -11.33 22.17
N ARG A 5 20.88 -11.09 22.28
CA ARG A 5 21.53 -10.62 23.53
C ARG A 5 21.58 -9.10 23.63
N THR A 6 21.32 -8.38 22.55
CA THR A 6 21.30 -6.91 22.51
C THR A 6 20.14 -6.37 21.68
N ILE A 7 19.73 -5.12 21.93
CA ILE A 7 18.68 -4.42 21.16
C ILE A 7 19.11 -4.28 19.68
N GLU A 8 20.41 -4.16 19.43
CA GLU A 8 21.00 -4.16 18.09
C GLU A 8 20.79 -5.50 17.39
N ASP A 9 20.90 -6.63 18.09
CA ASP A 9 20.60 -7.96 17.54
C ASP A 9 19.12 -8.10 17.19
N ALA A 10 18.21 -7.56 18.03
CA ALA A 10 16.78 -7.54 17.75
C ALA A 10 16.43 -6.64 16.55
N TRP A 11 17.10 -5.49 16.43
CA TRP A 11 16.93 -4.56 15.30
C TRP A 11 17.52 -5.14 14.02
N ARG A 12 18.68 -5.82 14.08
CA ARG A 12 19.31 -6.53 12.96
C ARG A 12 18.52 -7.78 12.54
N ALA A 13 17.93 -8.50 13.49
CA ALA A 13 17.02 -9.61 13.23
C ALA A 13 15.72 -9.13 12.57
N GLY A 14 15.20 -7.95 12.95
CA GLY A 14 14.08 -7.30 12.28
C GLY A 14 14.43 -6.68 10.92
N LYS A 15 15.71 -6.38 10.68
CA LYS A 15 16.23 -5.75 9.46
C LYS A 15 16.71 -6.74 8.39
N SER A 16 16.60 -8.06 8.63
CA SER A 16 17.00 -9.09 7.66
C SER A 16 15.81 -9.86 7.09
N ALA A 17 15.41 -9.47 5.88
CA ALA A 17 15.11 -10.39 4.78
C ALA A 17 15.03 -9.57 3.48
N GLY A 18 16.08 -9.60 2.67
CA GLY A 18 16.23 -8.83 1.42
C GLY A 18 15.08 -9.05 0.46
N ASN A 19 14.11 -8.14 0.52
CA ASN A 19 12.87 -8.25 -0.24
C ASN A 19 12.39 -6.86 -0.60
N ASN A 20 12.85 -6.36 -1.75
CA ASN A 20 12.61 -4.99 -2.23
C ASN A 20 11.17 -4.72 -2.69
N PHE A 21 10.17 -5.42 -2.15
CA PHE A 21 8.76 -5.14 -2.47
C PHE A 21 8.35 -3.73 -2.09
N ASP A 22 8.93 -3.16 -1.03
CA ASP A 22 8.68 -1.78 -0.66
C ASP A 22 9.22 -0.79 -1.70
N ALA A 23 10.33 -1.12 -2.37
CA ALA A 23 10.85 -0.30 -3.48
C ALA A 23 9.93 -0.38 -4.71
N ILE A 24 9.38 -1.55 -5.03
CA ILE A 24 8.40 -1.70 -6.11
C ILE A 24 7.10 -0.96 -5.78
N ARG A 25 6.66 -1.00 -4.51
CA ARG A 25 5.52 -0.21 -4.03
C ARG A 25 5.78 1.29 -4.13
N LEU A 26 6.98 1.75 -3.80
CA LEU A 26 7.36 3.16 -3.93
C LEU A 26 7.36 3.59 -5.39
N PHE A 27 7.90 2.76 -6.28
CA PHE A 27 7.85 2.99 -7.72
C PHE A 27 6.40 3.07 -8.23
N ALA A 28 5.54 2.12 -7.86
CA ALA A 28 4.12 2.16 -8.20
C ALA A 28 3.43 3.41 -7.61
N ALA A 29 3.72 3.80 -6.37
CA ALA A 29 3.17 5.02 -5.78
C ALA A 29 3.58 6.28 -6.57
N ALA A 30 4.84 6.36 -7.01
CA ALA A 30 5.31 7.46 -7.84
C ALA A 30 4.56 7.53 -9.19
N LEU A 31 4.30 6.38 -9.82
CA LEU A 31 3.49 6.30 -11.04
C LEU A 31 2.03 6.74 -10.81
N VAL A 32 1.41 6.37 -9.69
CA VAL A 32 0.06 6.85 -9.32
C VAL A 32 0.03 8.37 -9.21
N ILE A 33 0.99 8.96 -8.48
CA ILE A 33 1.11 10.41 -8.29
C ILE A 33 1.32 11.10 -9.64
N PHE A 34 2.21 10.55 -10.47
CA PHE A 34 2.48 11.09 -11.80
C PHE A 34 1.21 11.11 -12.66
N SER A 35 0.49 10.00 -12.76
CA SER A 35 -0.76 9.89 -13.54
C SER A 35 -1.83 10.86 -13.03
N HIS A 36 -2.08 10.90 -11.71
CA HIS A 36 -3.09 11.81 -11.14
C HIS A 36 -2.70 13.29 -11.26
N SER A 37 -1.41 13.63 -11.37
CA SER A 37 -1.00 15.02 -11.59
C SER A 37 -1.55 15.60 -12.89
N TYR A 38 -1.73 14.78 -13.93
CA TYR A 38 -2.33 15.20 -15.20
C TYR A 38 -3.85 15.38 -15.12
N GLU A 39 -4.53 14.52 -14.36
CA GLU A 39 -5.97 14.66 -14.09
C GLU A 39 -6.26 15.94 -13.30
N VAL A 40 -5.46 16.23 -12.27
CA VAL A 40 -5.62 17.42 -11.42
C VAL A 40 -5.22 18.71 -12.16
N SER A 41 -4.22 18.67 -13.04
CA SER A 41 -3.74 19.85 -13.79
C SER A 41 -4.66 20.26 -14.95
N GLY A 42 -5.82 19.60 -15.11
CA GLY A 42 -6.82 19.97 -16.13
C GLY A 42 -6.53 19.45 -17.54
N GLY A 43 -5.45 18.69 -17.74
CA GLY A 43 -5.16 18.02 -19.01
C GLY A 43 -6.05 16.79 -19.25
N GLY A 44 -6.63 16.24 -18.17
CA GLY A 44 -7.40 15.00 -18.24
C GLY A 44 -6.57 13.80 -18.66
N ARG A 45 -7.19 12.63 -18.62
CA ARG A 45 -6.54 11.35 -18.86
C ARG A 45 -5.91 11.22 -20.27
N ALA A 46 -6.52 11.88 -21.26
CA ALA A 46 -6.09 11.89 -22.66
C ALA A 46 -4.79 12.66 -22.93
N THR A 47 -4.26 13.44 -21.98
CA THR A 47 -2.96 14.12 -22.12
C THR A 47 -1.81 13.37 -21.43
N GLU A 48 -2.10 12.23 -20.80
CA GLU A 48 -1.06 11.43 -20.18
C GLU A 48 -0.18 10.75 -21.26
N PRO A 49 1.17 10.85 -21.19
CA PRO A 49 2.06 10.28 -22.20
C PRO A 49 1.83 8.80 -22.48
N PHE A 50 1.48 8.00 -21.47
CA PHE A 50 1.27 6.57 -21.64
C PHE A 50 -0.07 6.24 -22.27
N GLU A 51 -1.10 7.04 -22.00
CA GLU A 51 -2.42 6.88 -22.63
C GLU A 51 -2.37 7.26 -24.11
N ILE A 52 -1.58 8.27 -24.47
CA ILE A 52 -1.35 8.67 -25.86
C ILE A 52 -0.66 7.56 -26.66
N ILE A 53 0.24 6.79 -26.02
CA ILE A 53 1.01 5.72 -26.69
C ILE A 53 0.26 4.38 -26.65
N SER A 54 -0.40 4.04 -25.54
CA SER A 54 -1.07 2.75 -25.36
C SER A 54 -2.53 2.75 -25.85
N GLY A 55 -3.16 3.92 -25.95
CA GLY A 55 -4.54 4.13 -26.38
C GLY A 55 -5.62 3.60 -25.43
N GLN A 56 -5.24 2.95 -24.33
CA GLN A 56 -6.20 2.26 -23.45
C GLN A 56 -5.82 2.27 -21.95
N ILE A 57 -4.53 2.36 -21.61
CA ILE A 57 -4.04 2.17 -20.25
C ILE A 57 -3.19 3.37 -19.82
N SER A 58 -3.44 3.88 -18.62
CA SER A 58 -2.64 4.93 -18.00
C SER A 58 -1.56 4.36 -17.07
N PHE A 59 -0.53 5.14 -16.75
CA PHE A 59 0.46 4.81 -15.72
C PHE A 59 -0.19 4.58 -14.36
N GLY A 60 -1.30 5.27 -14.06
CA GLY A 60 -2.07 5.06 -12.85
C GLY A 60 -2.65 3.65 -12.78
N GLU A 61 -3.24 3.16 -13.87
CA GLU A 61 -3.78 1.80 -13.95
C GLU A 61 -2.68 0.74 -13.86
N LEU A 62 -1.57 0.94 -14.55
CA LEU A 62 -0.42 0.06 -14.48
C LEU A 62 0.12 -0.02 -13.04
N ALA A 63 0.18 1.13 -12.34
CA ALA A 63 0.63 1.18 -10.96
C ALA A 63 -0.33 0.44 -10.00
N VAL A 64 -1.64 0.62 -10.18
CA VAL A 64 -2.66 -0.09 -9.40
C VAL A 64 -2.58 -1.61 -9.65
N LEU A 65 -2.34 -2.03 -10.89
CA LEU A 65 -2.12 -3.43 -11.23
C LEU A 65 -0.89 -4.01 -10.51
N ILE A 66 0.21 -3.26 -10.45
CA ILE A 66 1.40 -3.65 -9.67
C ILE A 66 1.05 -3.81 -8.19
N PHE A 67 0.30 -2.87 -7.60
CA PHE A 67 -0.15 -2.98 -6.20
C PHE A 67 -1.02 -4.20 -5.95
N PHE A 68 -1.94 -4.53 -6.87
CA PHE A 68 -2.78 -5.71 -6.76
C PHE A 68 -1.96 -7.00 -6.88
N ALA A 69 -1.10 -7.11 -7.88
CA ALA A 69 -0.23 -8.27 -8.07
C ALA A 69 0.67 -8.53 -6.85
N LEU A 70 1.31 -7.48 -6.33
CA LEU A 70 2.14 -7.57 -5.12
C LEU A 70 1.34 -7.97 -3.89
N SER A 71 0.14 -7.41 -3.72
CA SER A 71 -0.71 -7.72 -2.57
C SER A 71 -1.19 -9.17 -2.61
N GLY A 72 -1.59 -9.68 -3.78
CA GLY A 72 -1.94 -11.08 -4.00
C GLY A 72 -0.77 -12.02 -3.70
N PHE A 73 0.41 -11.72 -4.24
CA PHE A 73 1.62 -12.49 -3.97
C PHE A 73 1.96 -12.56 -2.47
N LEU A 74 1.92 -11.42 -1.76
CA LEU A 74 2.20 -11.37 -0.32
C LEU A 74 1.13 -12.08 0.51
N ILE A 75 -0.13 -12.05 0.09
CA ILE A 75 -1.21 -12.84 0.72
C ILE A 75 -0.92 -14.32 0.59
N ALA A 76 -0.63 -14.80 -0.63
CA ALA A 76 -0.31 -16.20 -0.89
C ALA A 76 0.94 -16.66 -0.11
N LYS A 77 2.02 -15.86 -0.13
CA LYS A 77 3.23 -16.12 0.65
C LYS A 77 2.94 -16.19 2.16
N SER A 78 2.12 -15.27 2.68
CA SER A 78 1.74 -15.25 4.09
C SER A 78 0.93 -16.48 4.48
N TRP A 79 0.05 -16.97 3.60
CA TRP A 79 -0.73 -18.18 3.82
C TRP A 79 0.15 -19.44 3.79
N ALA A 80 1.05 -19.54 2.81
CA ALA A 80 1.97 -20.66 2.67
C ALA A 80 2.92 -20.82 3.87
N ALA A 81 3.32 -19.70 4.51
CA ALA A 81 4.16 -19.74 5.71
C ALA A 81 3.41 -20.29 6.94
N HIS A 82 2.16 -19.89 7.14
CA HIS A 82 1.35 -20.30 8.29
C HIS A 82 -0.14 -20.43 7.91
N PRO A 83 -0.62 -21.63 7.52
CA PRO A 83 -1.98 -21.85 7.02
C PRO A 83 -3.01 -21.96 8.16
N GLN A 84 -2.99 -20.99 9.09
CA GLN A 84 -3.95 -20.89 10.18
C GLN A 84 -4.82 -19.65 9.99
N LEU A 85 -6.08 -19.88 9.61
CA LEU A 85 -7.02 -18.81 9.26
C LEU A 85 -7.24 -17.82 10.42
N SER A 86 -7.34 -18.31 11.65
CA SER A 86 -7.57 -17.47 12.84
C SER A 86 -6.42 -16.49 13.08
N VAL A 87 -5.17 -16.95 12.99
CA VAL A 87 -3.97 -16.13 13.17
C VAL A 87 -3.82 -15.14 12.01
N PHE A 88 -4.04 -15.60 10.78
CA PHE A 88 -3.99 -14.78 9.58
C PHE A 88 -4.99 -13.61 9.62
N MET A 89 -6.25 -13.89 9.97
CA MET A 89 -7.29 -12.87 10.07
C MET A 89 -7.04 -11.93 11.23
N ARG A 90 -6.66 -12.43 12.42
CA ARG A 90 -6.35 -11.59 13.58
C ARG A 90 -5.25 -10.57 13.27
N ASN A 91 -4.17 -11.00 12.63
CA ASN A 91 -3.05 -10.12 12.30
C ASN A 91 -3.45 -9.02 11.29
N ARG A 92 -4.37 -9.31 10.36
CA ARG A 92 -4.86 -8.31 9.39
C ARG A 92 -5.85 -7.34 10.03
N VAL A 93 -6.76 -7.84 10.84
CA VAL A 93 -7.75 -7.03 11.56
C VAL A 93 -7.03 -6.05 12.49
N LEU A 94 -6.07 -6.54 13.29
CA LEU A 94 -5.27 -5.68 14.19
C LEU A 94 -4.43 -4.64 13.43
N ARG A 95 -4.14 -4.86 12.15
CA ARG A 95 -3.40 -3.89 11.32
C ARG A 95 -4.31 -2.86 10.64
N ILE A 96 -5.49 -3.25 10.18
CA ILE A 96 -6.38 -2.39 9.36
C ILE A 96 -7.39 -1.64 10.23
N MET A 97 -8.02 -2.31 11.19
CA MET A 97 -9.07 -1.73 12.03
C MET A 97 -8.65 -0.49 12.83
N PRO A 98 -7.47 -0.42 13.48
CA PRO A 98 -7.11 0.77 14.24
C PRO A 98 -6.96 1.99 13.33
N ALA A 99 -6.31 1.84 12.17
CA ALA A 99 -6.18 2.92 11.20
C ALA A 99 -7.54 3.36 10.66
N LEU A 100 -8.43 2.42 10.34
CA LEU A 100 -9.79 2.72 9.87
C LEU A 100 -10.59 3.49 10.92
N LEU A 101 -10.58 3.04 12.18
CA LEU A 101 -11.31 3.69 13.26
C LEU A 101 -10.84 5.14 13.46
N VAL A 102 -9.53 5.36 13.46
CA VAL A 102 -8.95 6.70 13.57
C VAL A 102 -9.36 7.55 12.38
N SER A 103 -9.22 7.06 11.14
CA SER A 103 -9.63 7.80 9.94
C SER A 103 -11.11 8.17 9.95
N VAL A 104 -11.99 7.24 10.33
CA VAL A 104 -13.43 7.51 10.44
C VAL A 104 -13.72 8.54 11.51
N ALA A 105 -13.09 8.44 12.69
CA ALA A 105 -13.25 9.43 13.74
C ALA A 105 -12.81 10.83 13.28
N LEU A 106 -11.66 10.95 12.60
CA LEU A 106 -11.19 12.22 12.03
C LEU A 106 -12.18 12.78 11.00
N LEU A 107 -12.71 11.92 10.12
CA LEU A 107 -13.71 12.34 9.13
C LEU A 107 -15.00 12.84 9.79
N VAL A 108 -15.51 12.13 10.79
CA VAL A 108 -16.79 12.48 11.44
C VAL A 108 -16.67 13.70 12.35
N PHE A 109 -15.64 13.77 13.20
CA PHE A 109 -15.54 14.81 14.22
C PHE A 109 -14.77 16.06 13.77
N ILE A 110 -13.99 15.98 12.69
CA ILE A 110 -13.22 17.11 12.17
C ILE A 110 -13.74 17.51 10.79
N ALA A 111 -13.62 16.63 9.79
CA ALA A 111 -13.93 17.00 8.41
C ALA A 111 -15.43 17.28 8.20
N GLY A 112 -16.31 16.49 8.80
CA GLY A 112 -17.77 16.64 8.72
C GLY A 112 -18.24 18.05 9.12
N PRO A 113 -17.94 18.50 10.36
CA PRO A 113 -18.24 19.85 10.79
C PRO A 113 -17.61 20.92 9.89
N LEU A 114 -16.33 20.76 9.52
CA LEU A 114 -15.62 21.78 8.75
C LEU A 114 -16.15 21.97 7.32
N LEU A 115 -16.65 20.91 6.70
CA LEU A 115 -17.09 20.90 5.30
C LEU A 115 -18.60 21.15 5.15
N THR A 116 -19.38 20.98 6.21
CA THR A 116 -20.85 21.08 6.18
C THR A 116 -21.38 22.37 6.84
N THR A 117 -20.52 23.14 7.52
CA THR A 117 -20.81 24.54 7.91
C THR A 117 -20.53 25.49 6.76
#